data_AF-A0A3P7TFK8-F1
#
_entry.id   AF-A0A3P7TFK8-F1
#
_cell.length_a   1.000
_cell.length_b   1.000
_cell.length_c   1.000
_cell.angle_alpha   90.00
_cell.angle_beta   90.00
_cell.angle_gamma   90.00
#
_symmetry.space_group_name_H-M   'P 1'
#
loop_
_entity.id
_entity.type
_entity.pdbx_description
1 polymer ?
#
loop_
_entity_poly.entity_id
_entity_poly.type
_entity_poly.pdbx_seq_one_letter_code
_entity_poly.pdbx_strand_id
1 'polypeptide(L)'
;MLSSGTKPAGLPGTSTALPAQASQISTVQDLIQNSEYLIRSLTSPDLFGDERDGIVAKLNQLLSACGVGNGYYKGDQQPISYTAENPFYQFKAIGYSRRSDYCDSDGIIALTLGINYEQLSRATQRQKFIDSMNLILGNNTNVRAHIELIRPLPDNQTEVLLYVTEKGKGRSSSKELCAFLKQPTQDIQLKSQLCVVNILPRTIVDDAKKHAFIKNPPAGTRFDSQIWQQAVRENPDPDKLLPYPIRGFEQLRKRQELQAAEIRLEERIVEELNQKLMQINSKLITGQNQCSYQRQRHKELSHRLLRCLAMQSLLQQYTISIDSAEEKLETRLEALNASLVAPDQIKLC
;
A
#
# COMPACT_ATOMS: atom_id res chain seq x y z
N MET A 1 -15.58 19.65 65.04
CA MET A 1 -15.66 18.38 65.79
C MET A 1 -14.30 17.70 65.69
N LEU A 2 -13.52 17.77 66.78
CA LEU A 2 -12.52 16.81 67.32
C LEU A 2 -12.06 15.67 66.39
N SER A 3 -10.80 15.21 66.28
CA SER A 3 -9.58 15.25 67.09
C SER A 3 -8.53 14.35 66.39
N SER A 4 -7.22 14.60 66.62
CA SER A 4 -6.07 13.65 66.64
C SER A 4 -5.85 12.70 65.43
N GLY A 5 -4.74 12.70 64.69
CA GLY A 5 -3.35 12.71 65.13
C GLY A 5 -2.79 11.28 65.17
N THR A 6 -1.99 10.86 64.19
CA THR A 6 -0.92 9.83 64.33
C THR A 6 -0.14 9.62 63.02
N LYS A 7 1.19 9.73 63.10
CA LYS A 7 2.14 9.11 62.14
C LYS A 7 2.27 7.61 62.49
N PRO A 8 2.72 6.80 61.52
CA PRO A 8 3.80 5.85 61.84
C PRO A 8 4.95 5.85 60.80
N ALA A 9 6.14 5.49 61.31
CA ALA A 9 7.32 5.00 60.58
C ALA A 9 6.96 3.71 59.81
N GLY A 10 7.52 3.33 58.65
CA GLY A 10 8.91 3.29 58.20
C GLY A 10 9.35 1.81 58.11
N LEU A 11 9.56 1.26 56.89
CA LEU A 11 10.44 0.12 56.49
C LEU A 11 10.11 -0.37 55.05
N PRO A 12 11.00 -1.10 54.35
CA PRO A 12 11.59 -0.67 53.08
C PRO A 12 11.13 -1.52 51.88
N GLY A 13 11.10 -0.92 50.69
CA GLY A 13 10.78 -1.60 49.45
C GLY A 13 11.64 -1.08 48.30
N THR A 14 12.71 -1.80 48.03
CA THR A 14 13.60 -1.67 46.88
C THR A 14 12.80 -1.67 45.58
N SER A 15 12.82 -0.56 44.86
CA SER A 15 12.60 -0.56 43.41
C SER A 15 13.63 0.37 42.80
N THR A 16 14.57 -0.25 42.09
CA THR A 16 15.56 0.37 41.24
C THR A 16 14.85 1.18 40.16
N ALA A 17 14.86 2.51 40.33
CA ALA A 17 14.54 3.43 39.25
C ALA A 17 15.63 3.30 38.17
N LEU A 18 15.26 2.81 36.99
CA LEU A 18 16.05 2.97 35.77
C LEU A 18 16.12 4.48 35.46
N PRO A 19 17.31 5.10 35.36
CA PRO A 19 17.38 6.48 34.91
C PRO A 19 17.04 6.50 33.41
N ALA A 20 16.06 7.33 33.07
CA ALA A 20 15.77 7.74 31.71
C ALA A 20 17.06 8.30 31.08
N GLN A 21 17.55 7.66 30.02
CA GLN A 21 18.64 8.19 29.20
C GLN A 21 18.12 9.42 28.46
N ALA A 22 18.39 10.59 29.04
CA ALA A 22 18.40 11.83 28.30
C ALA A 22 19.48 11.73 27.21
N SER A 23 19.12 12.00 25.96
CA SER A 23 20.04 12.10 24.84
C SER A 23 21.00 13.27 25.08
N GLN A 24 22.16 12.99 25.69
CA GLN A 24 23.24 13.96 25.84
C GLN A 24 23.85 14.27 24.48
N ILE A 25 23.94 15.56 24.16
CA ILE A 25 24.71 16.05 23.02
C ILE A 25 26.19 15.74 23.33
N SER A 26 26.77 14.76 22.65
CA SER A 26 28.16 14.35 22.83
C SER A 26 29.10 15.49 22.43
N THR A 27 30.05 15.86 23.29
CA THR A 27 31.05 16.86 22.93
C THR A 27 31.99 16.30 21.85
N VAL A 28 32.61 17.16 21.04
CA VAL A 28 33.53 16.74 19.96
C VAL A 28 34.70 15.89 20.51
N GLN A 29 35.11 16.18 21.74
CA GLN A 29 36.19 15.48 22.43
C GLN A 29 35.79 14.05 22.84
N ASP A 30 34.56 13.85 23.30
CA ASP A 30 34.01 12.52 23.57
C ASP A 30 33.92 11.66 22.30
N LEU A 31 33.58 12.28 21.17
CA LEU A 31 33.48 11.58 19.88
C LEU A 31 34.85 11.07 19.41
N ILE A 32 35.89 11.90 19.56
CA ILE A 32 37.28 11.53 19.21
C ILE A 32 37.76 10.41 20.13
N GLN A 33 37.54 10.55 21.44
CA GLN A 33 37.99 9.57 22.42
C GLN A 33 37.29 8.21 22.25
N ASN A 34 35.98 8.22 21.99
CA ASN A 34 35.23 7.00 21.65
C ASN A 34 35.75 6.33 20.36
N SER A 35 36.21 7.12 19.37
CA SER A 35 36.80 6.57 18.15
C SER A 35 38.18 5.94 18.36
N GLU A 36 38.99 6.52 19.26
CA GLU A 36 40.31 5.97 19.61
C GLU A 36 40.17 4.64 20.36
N TYR A 37 39.25 4.58 21.32
CA TYR A 37 38.94 3.33 22.01
C TYR A 37 38.46 2.25 21.05
N LEU A 38 37.61 2.61 20.09
CA LEU A 38 37.12 1.68 19.07
C LEU A 38 38.26 1.12 18.23
N ILE A 39 39.21 1.96 17.82
CA ILE A 39 40.37 1.49 17.05
C ILE A 39 41.22 0.57 17.93
N ARG A 40 41.49 0.96 19.17
CA ARG A 40 42.31 0.18 20.11
C ARG A 40 41.71 -1.20 20.40
N SER A 41 40.39 -1.31 20.52
CA SER A 41 39.74 -2.61 20.71
C SER A 41 39.89 -3.55 19.52
N LEU A 42 40.09 -3.01 18.32
CA LEU A 42 40.21 -3.78 17.09
C LEU A 42 41.67 -4.11 16.72
N THR A 43 42.62 -3.25 17.09
CA THR A 43 44.02 -3.38 16.67
C THR A 43 44.95 -3.90 17.76
N SER A 44 44.74 -3.48 19.01
CA SER A 44 45.70 -3.69 20.10
C SER A 44 45.00 -3.71 21.46
N PRO A 45 44.16 -4.72 21.75
CA PRO A 45 43.67 -4.97 23.09
C PRO A 45 44.86 -5.33 24.00
N ASP A 46 44.79 -4.90 25.26
CA ASP A 46 45.81 -5.07 26.30
C ASP A 46 45.10 -5.57 27.56
N LEU A 47 44.63 -6.82 27.49
CA LEU A 47 43.88 -7.48 28.57
C LEU A 47 44.78 -8.46 29.33
N PHE A 48 45.57 -9.24 28.59
CA PHE A 48 46.39 -10.31 29.15
C PHE A 48 47.90 -10.09 28.98
N GLY A 49 48.31 -9.22 28.06
CA GLY A 49 49.72 -8.94 27.76
C GLY A 49 50.43 -10.09 27.02
N ASP A 50 49.67 -10.98 26.38
CA ASP A 50 50.18 -12.16 25.66
C ASP A 50 49.42 -12.42 24.35
N GLU A 51 49.70 -13.54 23.68
CA GLU A 51 49.11 -13.89 22.37
C GLU A 51 47.57 -13.96 22.37
N ARG A 52 46.93 -14.13 23.54
CA ARG A 52 45.46 -14.17 23.65
C ARG A 52 44.85 -12.83 23.25
N ASP A 53 45.55 -11.73 23.46
CA ASP A 53 45.11 -10.40 23.02
C ASP A 53 44.98 -10.34 21.49
N GLY A 54 45.84 -11.05 20.74
CA GLY A 54 45.70 -11.19 19.29
C GLY A 54 44.43 -11.96 18.87
N ILE A 55 44.01 -12.95 19.65
CA ILE A 55 42.75 -13.67 19.42
C ILE A 55 41.56 -12.77 19.75
N VAL A 56 41.64 -12.03 20.86
CA VAL A 56 40.60 -11.06 21.25
C VAL A 56 40.44 -9.98 20.18
N ALA A 57 41.54 -9.47 19.60
CA ALA A 57 41.49 -8.50 18.52
C ALA A 57 40.72 -9.05 17.30
N LYS A 58 41.00 -10.28 16.89
CA LYS A 58 40.27 -10.94 15.78
C LYS A 58 38.79 -11.14 16.10
N LEU A 59 38.46 -11.55 17.33
CA LEU A 59 37.07 -11.69 17.77
C LEU A 59 36.35 -10.33 17.77
N ASN A 60 37.01 -9.29 18.30
CA ASN A 60 36.51 -7.92 18.29
C ASN A 60 36.27 -7.41 16.87
N GLN A 61 37.18 -7.70 15.93
CA GLN A 61 37.00 -7.39 14.50
C GLN A 61 35.78 -8.09 13.91
N LEU A 62 35.59 -9.38 14.21
CA LEU A 62 34.41 -10.13 13.76
C LEU A 62 33.12 -9.54 14.34
N LEU A 63 33.08 -9.29 15.65
CA LEU A 63 31.93 -8.71 16.35
C LEU A 63 31.61 -7.30 15.82
N SER A 64 32.62 -6.49 15.52
CA SER A 64 32.48 -5.17 14.91
C SER A 64 31.95 -5.26 13.48
N ALA A 65 32.47 -6.17 12.66
CA ALA A 65 31.96 -6.43 11.31
C ALA A 65 30.49 -6.88 11.33
N CYS A 66 30.12 -7.69 12.32
CA CYS A 66 28.74 -8.13 12.58
C CYS A 66 27.86 -7.07 13.27
N GLY A 67 28.45 -6.00 13.82
CA GLY A 67 27.73 -4.94 14.53
C GLY A 67 26.99 -5.42 15.77
N VAL A 68 27.54 -6.41 16.48
CA VAL A 68 26.92 -7.04 17.66
C VAL A 68 27.93 -7.24 18.79
N GLY A 69 27.43 -7.19 20.02
CA GLY A 69 28.22 -7.47 21.20
C GLY A 69 29.13 -6.32 21.62
N ASN A 70 30.12 -6.64 22.44
CA ASN A 70 30.94 -5.67 23.14
C ASN A 70 32.44 -6.01 22.95
N GLY A 71 33.23 -5.01 22.61
CA GLY A 71 34.67 -5.10 22.43
C GLY A 71 35.43 -4.74 23.71
N TYR A 72 36.16 -5.71 24.24
CA TYR A 72 37.05 -5.51 25.39
C TYR A 72 38.46 -5.21 24.90
N TYR A 73 39.12 -4.24 25.52
CA TYR A 73 40.45 -3.78 25.09
C TYR A 73 41.40 -3.40 26.22
N LYS A 74 40.90 -3.23 27.44
CA LYS A 74 41.70 -3.03 28.65
C LYS A 74 40.85 -3.41 29.87
N GLY A 75 41.45 -4.04 30.87
CA GLY A 75 40.70 -4.61 32.01
C GLY A 75 39.93 -3.60 32.87
N ASP A 76 40.39 -2.36 32.95
CA ASP A 76 39.82 -1.30 33.80
C ASP A 76 38.94 -0.30 33.02
N GLN A 77 38.72 -0.56 31.73
CA GLN A 77 37.92 0.30 30.84
C GLN A 77 36.57 -0.36 30.53
N GLN A 78 35.54 0.46 30.34
CA GLN A 78 34.24 -0.03 29.89
C GLN A 78 34.37 -0.62 28.48
N PRO A 79 33.72 -1.76 28.20
CA PRO A 79 33.74 -2.33 26.87
C PRO A 79 32.95 -1.50 25.88
N ILE A 80 33.36 -1.56 24.62
CA ILE A 80 32.78 -0.76 23.54
C ILE A 80 31.67 -1.54 22.88
N SER A 81 30.46 -0.99 22.85
CA SER A 81 29.36 -1.67 22.17
C SER A 81 29.49 -1.53 20.65
N TYR A 82 29.47 -2.66 19.94
CA TYR A 82 29.41 -2.70 18.50
C TYR A 82 27.96 -2.68 18.04
N THR A 83 27.64 -1.75 17.15
CA THR A 83 26.30 -1.56 16.59
C THR A 83 26.36 -1.52 15.07
N ALA A 84 25.22 -1.65 14.37
CA ALA A 84 25.16 -1.55 12.91
C ALA A 84 25.57 -0.15 12.36
N GLU A 85 25.70 0.85 13.23
CA GLU A 85 26.17 2.21 12.88
C GLU A 85 27.70 2.36 12.95
N ASN A 86 28.41 1.33 13.42
CA ASN A 86 29.86 1.37 13.55
C ASN A 86 30.56 1.44 12.15
N PRO A 87 31.75 2.05 12.03
CA PRO A 87 32.43 2.22 10.74
C PRO A 87 32.81 0.91 10.03
N PHE A 88 33.08 -0.14 10.80
CA PHE A 88 33.57 -1.43 10.32
C PHE A 88 32.44 -2.43 10.00
N TYR A 89 31.17 -2.03 10.16
CA TYR A 89 30.03 -2.87 9.89
C TYR A 89 29.96 -3.30 8.41
N GLN A 90 29.88 -4.62 8.16
CA GLN A 90 29.97 -5.20 6.82
C GLN A 90 28.66 -5.75 6.27
N PHE A 91 27.67 -6.07 7.10
CA PHE A 91 26.39 -6.64 6.64
C PHE A 91 25.48 -5.55 6.05
N LYS A 92 25.83 -5.12 4.85
CA LYS A 92 25.16 -4.07 4.11
C LYS A 92 24.78 -4.60 2.73
N ALA A 93 23.58 -4.29 2.29
CA ALA A 93 23.09 -4.63 0.96
C ALA A 93 22.41 -3.41 0.33
N ILE A 94 22.24 -3.43 -0.99
CA ILE A 94 21.45 -2.42 -1.70
C ILE A 94 20.28 -3.14 -2.37
N GLY A 95 19.07 -2.70 -2.03
CA GLY A 95 17.86 -3.09 -2.75
C GLY A 95 17.34 -1.91 -3.58
N TYR A 96 16.24 -2.12 -4.31
CA TYR A 96 15.59 -1.05 -5.07
C TYR A 96 14.19 -0.80 -4.54
N SER A 97 13.86 0.46 -4.30
CA SER A 97 12.54 0.86 -3.78
C SER A 97 11.86 1.76 -4.80
N ARG A 98 10.57 1.52 -5.04
CA ARG A 98 9.79 2.31 -5.98
C ARG A 98 9.51 3.70 -5.42
N ARG A 99 9.69 4.73 -6.25
CA ARG A 99 9.27 6.10 -5.93
C ARG A 99 7.75 6.22 -5.98
N SER A 100 7.23 7.25 -5.32
CA SER A 100 5.82 7.62 -5.45
C SER A 100 5.56 8.15 -6.86
N ASP A 101 4.44 7.73 -7.46
CA ASP A 101 3.96 8.23 -8.75
C ASP A 101 3.02 9.45 -8.59
N TYR A 102 2.63 9.77 -7.35
CA TYR A 102 1.71 10.88 -7.04
C TYR A 102 2.38 12.26 -7.06
N CYS A 103 1.69 13.24 -7.63
CA CYS A 103 2.05 14.65 -7.55
C CYS A 103 1.46 15.32 -6.29
N ASP A 104 1.98 16.50 -5.93
CA ASP A 104 1.45 17.25 -4.77
C ASP A 104 -0.02 17.67 -4.96
N SER A 105 -0.44 17.90 -6.21
CA SER A 105 -1.82 18.20 -6.59
C SER A 105 -2.79 17.03 -6.39
N ASP A 106 -2.29 15.79 -6.32
CA ASP A 106 -3.15 14.61 -6.12
C ASP A 106 -3.67 14.53 -4.68
N GLY A 107 -3.05 15.28 -3.76
CA GLY A 107 -3.51 15.41 -2.37
C GLY A 107 -3.34 14.17 -1.52
N ILE A 108 -2.57 13.18 -1.99
CA ILE A 108 -2.39 11.91 -1.31
C ILE A 108 -1.46 12.08 -0.11
N ILE A 109 -1.93 11.66 1.05
CA ILE A 109 -1.14 11.49 2.27
C ILE A 109 -1.19 10.03 2.71
N ALA A 110 -0.11 9.58 3.35
CA ALA A 110 -0.01 8.27 3.96
C ALA A 110 -0.11 8.40 5.48
N LEU A 111 -1.09 7.72 6.07
CA LEU A 111 -1.22 7.54 7.50
C LEU A 111 -0.77 6.13 7.88
N THR A 112 0.09 6.01 8.88
CA THR A 112 0.41 4.73 9.50
C THR A 112 -0.41 4.61 10.77
N LEU A 113 -1.30 3.63 10.85
CA LEU A 113 -2.15 3.36 12.00
C LEU A 113 -1.61 2.17 12.79
N GLY A 114 -1.64 2.26 14.11
CA GLY A 114 -1.28 1.19 15.04
C GLY A 114 -2.37 0.14 15.21
N ILE A 115 -3.04 -0.25 14.12
CA ILE A 115 -4.11 -1.25 14.12
C ILE A 115 -3.89 -2.28 13.02
N ASN A 116 -4.44 -3.48 13.23
CA ASN A 116 -4.39 -4.55 12.24
C ASN A 116 -5.23 -4.21 11.00
N TYR A 117 -4.75 -4.63 9.83
CA TYR A 117 -5.43 -4.44 8.56
C TYR A 117 -6.88 -4.96 8.56
N GLU A 118 -7.17 -6.11 9.19
CA GLU A 118 -8.52 -6.68 9.21
C GLU A 118 -9.53 -5.88 10.03
N GLN A 119 -9.06 -5.00 10.91
CA GLN A 119 -9.93 -4.10 11.67
C GLN A 119 -10.45 -2.95 10.79
N LEU A 120 -9.73 -2.61 9.72
CA LEU A 120 -10.08 -1.54 8.79
C LEU A 120 -10.51 -2.05 7.40
N SER A 121 -10.27 -3.33 7.08
CA SER A 121 -10.58 -3.90 5.77
C SER A 121 -12.08 -3.90 5.44
N ARG A 122 -12.96 -3.95 6.46
CA ARG A 122 -14.42 -4.04 6.31
C ARG A 122 -15.07 -2.70 6.00
N ALA A 123 -16.07 -2.69 5.10
CA ALA A 123 -16.78 -1.48 4.66
C ALA A 123 -17.32 -0.61 5.81
N THR A 124 -17.94 -1.21 6.83
CA THR A 124 -18.48 -0.48 8.00
C THR A 124 -17.38 0.24 8.78
N GLN A 125 -16.20 -0.36 8.92
CA GLN A 125 -15.09 0.23 9.67
C GLN A 125 -14.38 1.31 8.85
N ARG A 126 -14.26 1.12 7.52
CA ARG A 126 -13.82 2.18 6.60
C ARG A 126 -14.70 3.41 6.69
N GLN A 127 -16.03 3.22 6.76
CA GLN A 127 -16.95 4.34 6.91
C GLN A 127 -16.75 5.06 8.25
N LYS A 128 -16.67 4.33 9.36
CA LYS A 128 -16.38 4.93 10.68
C LYS A 128 -15.07 5.72 10.72
N PHE A 129 -14.04 5.20 10.06
CA PHE A 129 -12.76 5.90 9.91
C PHE A 129 -12.93 7.21 9.13
N ILE A 130 -13.63 7.19 7.99
CA ILE A 130 -13.90 8.39 7.18
C ILE A 130 -14.72 9.41 7.98
N ASP A 131 -15.75 8.97 8.71
CA ASP A 131 -16.61 9.85 9.51
C ASP A 131 -15.79 10.55 10.61
N SER A 132 -14.90 9.80 11.26
CA SER A 132 -13.98 10.34 12.28
C SER A 132 -12.96 11.30 11.67
N MET A 133 -12.43 10.98 10.48
CA MET A 133 -11.53 11.87 9.75
C MET A 133 -12.21 13.18 9.36
N ASN A 134 -13.45 13.12 8.88
CA ASN A 134 -14.23 14.32 8.53
C ASN A 134 -14.50 15.20 9.76
N LEU A 135 -14.68 14.61 10.94
CA LEU A 135 -14.78 15.34 12.20
C LEU A 135 -13.47 16.10 12.51
N ILE A 136 -12.32 15.44 12.35
CA ILE A 136 -10.98 16.04 12.57
C ILE A 136 -10.70 17.15 11.56
N LEU A 137 -11.21 17.03 10.33
CA LEU A 137 -11.14 18.07 9.29
C LEU A 137 -12.09 19.26 9.58
N GLY A 138 -12.76 19.29 10.73
CA GLY A 138 -13.60 20.40 11.17
C GLY A 138 -15.09 20.25 10.86
N ASN A 139 -15.54 19.04 10.46
CA ASN A 139 -16.94 18.71 10.16
C ASN A 139 -17.61 19.67 9.15
N ASN A 140 -16.83 20.17 8.19
CA ASN A 140 -17.30 21.09 7.16
C ASN A 140 -17.99 20.30 6.04
N THR A 141 -19.23 20.66 5.71
CA THR A 141 -19.99 19.99 4.63
C THR A 141 -19.33 20.11 3.25
N ASN A 142 -18.46 21.09 3.07
CA ASN A 142 -17.71 21.31 1.84
C ASN A 142 -16.42 20.48 1.74
N VAL A 143 -15.94 19.89 2.84
CA VAL A 143 -14.67 19.15 2.89
C VAL A 143 -14.95 17.67 3.17
N ARG A 144 -14.41 16.78 2.33
CA ARG A 144 -14.58 15.34 2.51
C ARG A 144 -13.28 14.59 2.30
N ALA A 145 -12.97 13.70 3.24
CA ALA A 145 -11.90 12.72 3.14
C ALA A 145 -12.35 11.50 2.33
N HIS A 146 -11.42 10.97 1.53
CA HIS A 146 -11.59 9.76 0.73
C HIS A 146 -10.40 8.84 0.94
N ILE A 147 -10.66 7.55 1.03
CA ILE A 147 -9.61 6.53 1.10
C ILE A 147 -9.23 6.14 -0.32
N GLU A 148 -7.96 6.28 -0.66
CA GLU A 148 -7.40 5.80 -1.92
C GLU A 148 -7.00 4.32 -1.81
N LEU A 149 -6.29 3.96 -0.75
CA LEU A 149 -5.74 2.62 -0.59
C LEU A 149 -5.54 2.29 0.89
N ILE A 150 -5.70 1.02 1.25
CA ILE A 150 -5.37 0.49 2.57
C ILE A 150 -4.43 -0.68 2.38
N ARG A 151 -3.28 -0.66 3.06
CA ARG A 151 -2.25 -1.71 2.97
C ARG A 151 -1.85 -2.22 4.35
N PRO A 152 -1.65 -3.53 4.52
CA PRO A 152 -1.05 -4.06 5.75
C PRO A 152 0.42 -3.65 5.86
N LEU A 153 0.87 -3.34 7.08
CA LEU A 153 2.27 -3.14 7.41
C LEU A 153 2.71 -4.18 8.46
N PRO A 154 4.03 -4.41 8.64
CA PRO A 154 4.57 -5.17 9.76
C PRO A 154 4.14 -4.60 11.12
N ASP A 155 4.40 -5.35 12.19
CA ASP A 155 4.14 -4.92 13.57
C ASP A 155 2.67 -4.57 13.88
N ASN A 156 1.74 -5.28 13.21
CA ASN A 156 0.30 -5.08 13.39
C ASN A 156 -0.16 -3.66 13.05
N GLN A 157 0.50 -3.03 12.07
CA GLN A 157 0.17 -1.68 11.59
C GLN A 157 -0.56 -1.75 10.24
N THR A 158 -1.19 -0.64 9.88
CA THR A 158 -1.88 -0.48 8.59
C THR A 158 -1.52 0.88 7.99
N GLU A 159 -1.15 0.91 6.71
CA GLU A 159 -1.02 2.15 5.94
C GLU A 159 -2.37 2.49 5.30
N VAL A 160 -2.83 3.72 5.46
CA VAL A 160 -3.99 4.26 4.76
C VAL A 160 -3.52 5.45 3.91
N LEU A 161 -3.67 5.31 2.59
CA LEU A 161 -3.56 6.43 1.68
C LEU A 161 -4.92 7.12 1.58
N LEU A 162 -4.94 8.43 1.80
CA LEU A 162 -6.16 9.23 1.70
C LEU A 162 -5.89 10.56 1.00
N TYR A 163 -6.95 11.16 0.47
CA TYR A 163 -6.95 12.54 0.01
C TYR A 163 -8.21 13.26 0.48
N VAL A 164 -8.17 14.58 0.45
CA VAL A 164 -9.28 15.44 0.85
C VAL A 164 -9.71 16.30 -0.34
N THR A 165 -11.03 16.39 -0.54
CA THR A 165 -11.64 17.25 -1.55
C THR A 165 -12.44 18.36 -0.89
N GLU A 166 -12.28 19.58 -1.38
CA GLU A 166 -13.07 20.76 -1.01
C GLU A 166 -13.97 21.19 -2.18
N LYS A 167 -15.26 21.36 -1.91
CA LYS A 167 -16.27 21.76 -2.90
C LYS A 167 -15.90 23.12 -3.49
N GLY A 168 -15.68 23.16 -4.81
CA GLY A 168 -15.32 24.37 -5.55
C GLY A 168 -13.81 24.61 -5.71
N LYS A 169 -12.95 23.94 -4.94
CA LYS A 169 -11.48 24.04 -5.09
C LYS A 169 -10.80 22.75 -5.56
N GLY A 170 -11.47 21.60 -5.44
CA GLY A 170 -10.91 20.31 -5.83
C GLY A 170 -10.10 19.66 -4.71
N ARG A 171 -9.02 18.95 -5.05
CA ARG A 171 -8.18 18.26 -4.05
C ARG A 171 -7.22 19.24 -3.36
N SER A 172 -7.06 19.09 -2.05
CA SER A 172 -6.05 19.82 -1.28
C SER A 172 -4.65 19.33 -1.62
N SER A 173 -3.62 20.19 -1.56
CA SER A 173 -2.22 19.76 -1.73
C SER A 173 -1.81 18.74 -0.67
N SER A 174 -1.02 17.73 -1.05
CA SER A 174 -0.49 16.71 -0.13
C SER A 174 0.34 17.33 1.00
N LYS A 175 1.20 18.31 0.69
CA LYS A 175 2.04 18.98 1.68
C LYS A 175 1.22 19.85 2.63
N GLU A 176 0.29 20.63 2.10
CA GLU A 176 -0.58 21.50 2.91
C GLU A 176 -1.47 20.68 3.84
N LEU A 177 -2.11 19.63 3.32
CA LEU A 177 -2.95 18.73 4.11
C LEU A 177 -2.14 18.04 5.22
N CYS A 178 -0.94 17.56 4.89
CA CYS A 178 -0.05 16.96 5.88
C CYS A 178 0.37 17.96 6.97
N ALA A 179 0.69 19.20 6.59
CA ALA A 179 1.02 20.26 7.55
C ALA A 179 -0.15 20.61 8.47
N PHE A 180 -1.37 20.67 7.91
CA PHE A 180 -2.60 20.88 8.67
C PHE A 180 -2.85 19.76 9.70
N LEU A 181 -2.76 18.50 9.28
CA LEU A 181 -3.00 17.37 10.17
C LEU A 181 -1.93 17.20 11.26
N LYS A 182 -0.72 17.75 11.04
CA LYS A 182 0.35 17.79 12.04
C LYS A 182 0.22 18.94 13.04
N GLN A 183 -0.78 19.81 12.90
CA GLN A 183 -1.08 20.82 13.92
C GLN A 183 -1.46 20.13 15.24
N PRO A 184 -1.14 20.72 16.41
CA PRO A 184 -1.25 20.02 17.70
C PRO A 184 -2.64 19.44 18.00
N THR A 185 -3.70 20.19 17.67
CA THR A 185 -5.09 19.75 17.92
C THR A 185 -5.45 18.52 17.09
N GLN A 186 -5.15 18.56 15.80
CA GLN A 186 -5.44 17.51 14.84
C GLN A 186 -4.57 16.28 15.11
N ASP A 187 -3.28 16.46 15.37
CA ASP A 187 -2.34 15.37 15.67
C ASP A 187 -2.75 14.59 16.94
N ILE A 188 -3.18 15.29 18.00
CA ILE A 188 -3.71 14.65 19.21
C ILE A 188 -4.99 13.85 18.91
N GLN A 189 -5.91 14.40 18.12
CA GLN A 189 -7.14 13.70 17.75
C GLN A 189 -6.85 12.47 16.88
N LEU A 190 -5.94 12.58 15.91
CA LEU A 190 -5.52 11.48 15.05
C LEU A 190 -4.87 10.34 15.85
N LYS A 191 -4.01 10.68 16.81
CA LYS A 191 -3.37 9.69 17.70
C LYS A 191 -4.37 9.03 18.63
N SER A 192 -5.25 9.80 19.26
CA SER A 192 -6.18 9.30 20.29
C SER A 192 -7.39 8.56 19.72
N GLN A 193 -7.96 9.03 18.60
CA GLN A 193 -9.20 8.49 18.04
C GLN A 193 -8.97 7.47 16.93
N LEU A 194 -7.91 7.66 16.14
CA LEU A 194 -7.61 6.85 14.95
C LEU A 194 -6.33 6.03 15.06
N CYS A 195 -5.66 6.07 16.22
CA CYS A 195 -4.41 5.34 16.48
C CYS A 195 -3.32 5.64 15.43
N VAL A 196 -3.28 6.86 14.90
CA VAL A 196 -2.28 7.26 13.90
C VAL A 196 -0.91 7.40 14.57
N VAL A 197 0.06 6.65 14.08
CA VAL A 197 1.46 6.64 14.53
C VAL A 197 2.28 7.66 13.74
N ASN A 198 2.05 7.75 12.43
CA ASN A 198 2.84 8.61 11.55
C ASN A 198 2.02 9.15 10.38
N ILE A 199 2.41 10.33 9.88
CA ILE A 199 1.76 11.05 8.78
C ILE A 199 2.84 11.58 7.83
N LEU A 200 2.74 11.20 6.56
CA LEU A 200 3.69 11.60 5.52
C LEU A 200 2.94 12.03 4.24
N PRO A 201 3.36 13.11 3.57
CA PRO A 201 2.83 13.43 2.25
C PRO A 201 3.37 12.42 1.24
N ARG A 202 2.50 11.83 0.42
CA ARG A 202 2.90 10.86 -0.59
C ARG A 202 3.07 11.58 -1.92
N THR A 203 4.25 12.14 -2.14
CA THR A 203 4.56 12.92 -3.34
C THR A 203 5.82 12.40 -4.02
N ILE A 204 5.88 12.59 -5.34
CA ILE A 204 7.06 12.32 -6.14
C ILE A 204 8.22 13.19 -5.64
N VAL A 205 9.39 12.59 -5.55
CA VAL A 205 10.61 13.31 -5.19
C VAL A 205 11.02 14.17 -6.38
N ASP A 206 11.20 15.46 -6.12
CA ASP A 206 11.70 16.43 -7.09
C ASP A 206 13.04 15.98 -7.71
N ASP A 207 13.23 16.26 -9.00
CA ASP A 207 14.38 15.75 -9.77
C ASP A 207 15.71 16.26 -9.22
N ALA A 208 15.76 17.49 -8.70
CA ALA A 208 16.96 17.99 -8.04
C ALA A 208 17.31 17.18 -6.78
N LYS A 209 16.30 16.80 -5.98
CA LYS A 209 16.47 15.95 -4.80
C LYS A 209 16.83 14.52 -5.18
N LYS A 210 16.25 13.99 -6.27
CA LYS A 210 16.59 12.70 -6.85
C LYS A 210 18.07 12.68 -7.27
N HIS A 211 18.51 13.68 -8.04
CA HIS A 211 19.91 13.77 -8.48
C HIS A 211 20.88 13.89 -7.31
N ALA A 212 20.54 14.68 -6.28
CA ALA A 212 21.36 14.77 -5.07
C ALA A 212 21.47 13.43 -4.33
N PHE A 213 20.37 12.69 -4.21
CA PHE A 213 20.32 11.37 -3.58
C PHE A 213 21.11 10.31 -4.36
N ILE A 214 21.07 10.36 -5.70
CA ILE A 214 21.79 9.42 -6.55
C ILE A 214 23.30 9.69 -6.49
N LYS A 215 23.69 10.97 -6.47
CA LYS A 215 25.10 11.36 -6.46
C LYS A 215 25.83 10.91 -5.19
N ASN A 216 25.18 11.02 -4.04
CA ASN A 216 25.79 10.73 -2.75
C ASN A 216 24.96 9.70 -1.97
N PRO A 217 25.58 8.64 -1.41
CA PRO A 217 24.85 7.70 -0.56
C PRO A 217 24.23 8.44 0.65
N PRO A 218 23.07 7.99 1.16
CA PRO A 218 22.40 8.67 2.27
C PRO A 218 23.29 8.78 3.51
N ALA A 219 23.14 9.87 4.25
CA ALA A 219 23.94 10.13 5.45
C ALA A 219 23.89 8.94 6.44
N GLY A 220 25.05 8.57 6.97
CA GLY A 220 25.21 7.44 7.90
C GLY A 220 25.29 6.05 7.25
N THR A 221 25.07 5.91 5.94
CA THR A 221 25.06 4.57 5.32
C THR A 221 26.44 3.97 5.10
N ARG A 222 27.51 4.77 5.20
CA ARG A 222 28.93 4.39 5.05
C ARG A 222 29.11 3.23 4.05
N PHE A 223 28.51 3.38 2.86
CA PHE A 223 28.83 2.56 1.70
C PHE A 223 30.02 3.17 1.00
N ASP A 224 30.84 2.31 0.41
CA ASP A 224 31.81 2.78 -0.57
C ASP A 224 31.07 3.51 -1.70
N SER A 225 31.59 4.67 -2.08
CA SER A 225 31.08 5.47 -3.19
C SER A 225 31.02 4.63 -4.47
N GLN A 226 32.00 3.73 -4.67
CA GLN A 226 32.03 2.86 -5.85
C GLN A 226 30.85 1.89 -5.89
N ILE A 227 30.56 1.21 -4.78
CA ILE A 227 29.43 0.25 -4.68
C ILE A 227 28.10 0.98 -4.89
N TRP A 228 27.95 2.17 -4.32
CA TRP A 228 26.74 2.97 -4.50
C TRP A 228 26.52 3.37 -5.96
N GLN A 229 27.57 3.87 -6.63
CA GLN A 229 27.49 4.25 -8.04
C GLN A 229 27.27 3.05 -8.95
N GLN A 230 27.80 1.88 -8.61
CA GLN A 230 27.51 0.63 -9.30
C GLN A 230 26.02 0.28 -9.19
N ALA A 231 25.44 0.30 -7.99
CA ALA A 231 24.02 0.02 -7.81
C ALA A 231 23.11 1.05 -8.51
N VAL A 232 23.52 2.32 -8.59
CA VAL A 232 22.81 3.32 -9.41
C VAL A 232 22.80 2.91 -10.88
N ARG A 233 23.96 2.48 -11.42
CA ARG A 233 24.11 2.07 -12.82
C ARG A 233 23.35 0.80 -13.14
N GLU A 234 23.34 -0.16 -12.23
CA GLU A 234 22.69 -1.46 -12.36
C GLU A 234 21.21 -1.46 -11.97
N ASN A 235 20.64 -0.27 -11.75
CA ASN A 235 19.22 -0.13 -11.43
C ASN A 235 18.36 -0.64 -12.60
N PRO A 236 17.48 -1.63 -12.38
CA PRO A 236 16.68 -2.22 -13.46
C PRO A 236 15.62 -1.27 -14.04
N ASP A 237 15.19 -0.25 -13.29
CA ASP A 237 14.27 0.79 -13.76
C ASP A 237 14.65 2.15 -13.14
N PRO A 238 15.61 2.88 -13.74
CA PRO A 238 16.12 4.17 -13.22
C PRO A 238 15.07 5.27 -13.13
N ASP A 239 13.96 5.12 -13.86
CA ASP A 239 12.84 6.03 -13.75
C ASP A 239 12.10 5.71 -12.45
N LYS A 240 11.59 4.50 -12.26
CA LYS A 240 10.64 4.22 -11.16
C LYS A 240 11.30 3.78 -9.86
N LEU A 241 12.54 3.31 -9.90
CA LEU A 241 13.23 2.73 -8.75
C LEU A 241 14.40 3.61 -8.31
N LEU A 242 14.66 3.62 -7.01
CA LEU A 242 15.84 4.23 -6.41
C LEU A 242 16.59 3.18 -5.58
N PRO A 243 17.94 3.21 -5.58
CA PRO A 243 18.71 2.37 -4.69
C PRO A 243 18.39 2.70 -3.23
N TYR A 244 18.17 1.67 -2.43
CA TYR A 244 17.84 1.76 -1.03
C TYR A 244 18.83 0.92 -0.22
N PRO A 245 19.61 1.55 0.67
CA PRO A 245 20.58 0.86 1.50
C PRO A 245 19.86 0.06 2.59
N ILE A 246 20.19 -1.23 2.69
CA ILE A 246 19.69 -2.15 3.70
C ILE A 246 20.86 -2.46 4.65
N ARG A 247 20.69 -2.16 5.94
CA ARG A 247 21.69 -2.43 6.98
C ARG A 247 21.21 -3.57 7.87
N GLY A 248 21.93 -4.69 7.80
CA GLY A 248 21.72 -5.83 8.65
C GLY A 248 20.44 -6.63 8.42
N PHE A 249 20.33 -7.66 9.22
CA PHE A 249 19.24 -8.62 9.14
C PHE A 249 17.90 -8.04 9.60
N GLU A 250 17.89 -7.04 10.48
CA GLU A 250 16.66 -6.42 10.94
C GLU A 250 15.96 -5.64 9.81
N GLN A 251 16.69 -4.78 9.09
CA GLN A 251 16.12 -4.06 7.96
C GLN A 251 15.78 -5.01 6.79
N LEU A 252 16.60 -6.04 6.57
CA LEU A 252 16.32 -7.05 5.56
C LEU A 252 15.03 -7.82 5.88
N ARG A 253 14.86 -8.25 7.13
CA ARG A 253 13.65 -8.93 7.61
C ARG A 253 12.42 -8.04 7.50
N LYS A 254 12.52 -6.78 7.95
CA LYS A 254 11.43 -5.80 7.80
C LYS A 254 11.02 -5.64 6.33
N ARG A 255 12.00 -5.61 5.41
CA ARG A 255 11.73 -5.58 3.97
C ARG A 255 11.02 -6.84 3.48
N GLN A 256 11.47 -8.03 3.91
CA GLN A 256 10.81 -9.30 3.59
C GLN A 256 9.36 -9.34 4.11
N GLU A 257 9.11 -8.84 5.32
CA GLU A 257 7.77 -8.78 5.91
C GLU A 257 6.84 -7.83 5.13
N LEU A 258 7.36 -6.66 4.69
CA LEU A 258 6.63 -5.75 3.80
C LEU A 258 6.29 -6.42 2.47
N GLN A 259 7.24 -7.14 1.87
CA GLN A 259 7.00 -7.87 0.62
C GLN A 259 5.94 -8.96 0.79
N ALA A 260 6.03 -9.76 1.86
CA ALA A 260 5.04 -10.79 2.15
C ALA A 260 3.65 -10.20 2.42
N ALA A 261 3.58 -9.01 3.03
CA ALA A 261 2.33 -8.30 3.27
C ALA A 261 1.68 -7.81 1.96
N GLU A 262 2.48 -7.28 1.02
CA GLU A 262 1.98 -6.84 -0.29
C GLU A 262 1.51 -8.03 -1.14
N ILE A 263 2.27 -9.14 -1.18
CA ILE A 263 1.88 -10.36 -1.90
C ILE A 263 0.52 -10.87 -1.43
N ARG A 264 0.28 -10.92 -0.11
CA ARG A 264 -1.02 -11.34 0.44
C ARG A 264 -2.17 -10.42 0.02
N LEU A 265 -1.90 -9.13 -0.16
CA LEU A 265 -2.89 -8.17 -0.64
C LEU A 265 -3.19 -8.40 -2.13
N GLU A 266 -2.15 -8.59 -2.95
CA GLU A 266 -2.30 -8.90 -4.37
C GLU A 266 -3.07 -10.21 -4.59
N GLU A 267 -2.74 -11.27 -3.86
CA GLU A 267 -3.47 -12.55 -3.88
C GLU A 267 -4.96 -12.37 -3.60
N ARG A 268 -5.32 -11.54 -2.61
CA ARG A 268 -6.71 -11.23 -2.28
C ARG A 268 -7.41 -10.49 -3.42
N ILE A 269 -6.74 -9.51 -4.03
CA ILE A 269 -7.30 -8.76 -5.16
C ILE A 269 -7.56 -9.69 -6.34
N VAL A 270 -6.61 -10.58 -6.66
CA VAL A 270 -6.76 -11.56 -7.73
C VAL A 270 -7.97 -12.47 -7.47
N GLU A 271 -8.13 -12.94 -6.24
CA GLU A 271 -9.28 -13.75 -5.85
C GLU A 271 -10.61 -12.98 -5.99
N GLU A 272 -10.68 -11.72 -5.56
CA GLU A 272 -11.87 -10.89 -5.74
C GLU A 272 -12.20 -10.66 -7.22
N LEU A 273 -11.18 -10.43 -8.05
CA LEU A 273 -11.35 -10.28 -9.51
C LEU A 273 -11.86 -11.56 -10.16
N ASN A 274 -11.33 -12.72 -9.75
CA ASN A 274 -11.80 -14.02 -10.23
C ASN A 274 -13.27 -14.24 -9.88
N GLN A 275 -13.68 -13.93 -8.65
CA GLN A 275 -15.08 -14.03 -8.22
C GLN A 275 -15.99 -13.11 -9.03
N LYS A 276 -15.58 -11.85 -9.29
CA LYS A 276 -16.33 -10.92 -10.15
C LYS A 276 -16.45 -11.45 -11.58
N LEU A 277 -15.39 -12.03 -12.13
CA LEU A 277 -15.39 -12.62 -13.46
C LEU A 277 -16.40 -13.78 -13.54
N MET A 278 -16.40 -14.68 -12.55
CA MET A 278 -17.38 -15.78 -12.48
C MET A 278 -18.82 -15.27 -12.43
N GLN A 279 -19.09 -14.22 -11.64
CA GLN A 279 -20.41 -13.60 -11.55
C GLN A 279 -20.84 -12.93 -12.88
N ILE A 280 -19.93 -12.27 -13.58
CA ILE A 280 -20.22 -11.68 -14.89
C ILE A 280 -20.51 -12.77 -15.91
N ASN A 281 -19.71 -13.84 -15.92
CA ASN A 281 -19.90 -14.96 -16.84
C ASN A 281 -21.26 -15.65 -16.63
N SER A 282 -21.67 -15.88 -15.37
CA SER A 282 -22.98 -16.48 -15.08
C SER A 282 -24.16 -15.58 -15.50
N LYS A 283 -24.04 -14.25 -15.32
CA LYS A 283 -25.01 -13.28 -15.83
C LYS A 283 -25.07 -13.27 -17.34
N LEU A 284 -23.93 -13.37 -18.02
CA LEU A 284 -23.85 -13.41 -19.49
C LEU A 284 -24.58 -14.63 -20.04
N ILE A 285 -24.31 -15.83 -19.50
CA ILE A 285 -24.98 -17.07 -19.90
C ILE A 285 -26.50 -16.95 -19.69
N THR A 286 -26.92 -16.41 -18.54
CA THR A 286 -28.34 -16.20 -18.24
C THR A 286 -29.00 -15.23 -19.22
N GLY A 287 -28.34 -14.10 -19.51
CA GLY A 287 -28.82 -13.11 -20.48
C GLY A 287 -28.90 -13.68 -21.90
N GLN A 288 -27.93 -14.50 -22.31
CA GLN A 288 -27.94 -15.17 -23.61
C GLN A 288 -29.13 -16.13 -23.75
N ASN A 289 -29.41 -16.93 -22.71
CA ASN A 289 -30.57 -17.83 -22.68
C ASN A 289 -31.89 -17.05 -22.77
N GLN A 290 -32.01 -15.94 -22.04
CA GLN A 290 -33.17 -15.07 -22.11
C GLN A 290 -33.35 -14.45 -23.50
N CYS A 291 -32.27 -13.96 -24.12
CA CYS A 291 -32.32 -13.42 -25.49
C CYS A 291 -32.79 -14.47 -26.50
N SER A 292 -32.29 -15.70 -26.39
CA SER A 292 -32.72 -16.82 -27.23
C SER A 292 -34.21 -17.12 -27.06
N TYR A 293 -34.67 -17.21 -25.80
CA TYR A 293 -36.09 -17.43 -25.48
C TYR A 293 -36.98 -16.31 -26.04
N GLN A 294 -36.62 -15.04 -25.84
CA GLN A 294 -37.40 -13.91 -26.33
C GLN A 294 -37.44 -13.88 -27.87
N ARG A 295 -36.34 -14.23 -28.55
CA ARG A 295 -36.31 -14.33 -30.01
C ARG A 295 -37.27 -15.40 -30.51
N GLN A 296 -37.31 -16.57 -29.87
CA GLN A 296 -38.23 -17.64 -30.22
C GLN A 296 -39.69 -17.24 -29.98
N ARG A 297 -39.98 -16.63 -28.82
CA ARG A 297 -41.32 -16.15 -28.48
C ARG A 297 -41.80 -15.05 -29.41
N HIS A 298 -40.91 -14.12 -29.79
CA HIS A 298 -41.22 -13.09 -30.76
C HIS A 298 -41.60 -13.70 -32.12
N LYS A 299 -40.84 -14.71 -32.59
CA LYS A 299 -41.16 -15.43 -33.83
C LYS A 299 -42.54 -16.09 -33.76
N GLU A 300 -42.85 -16.79 -32.67
CA GLU A 300 -44.17 -17.41 -32.47
C GLU A 300 -45.31 -16.38 -32.46
N LEU A 301 -45.17 -15.31 -31.68
CA LEU A 301 -46.18 -14.26 -31.59
C LEU A 301 -46.37 -13.52 -32.93
N SER A 302 -45.28 -13.27 -33.67
CA SER A 302 -45.33 -12.69 -35.01
C SER A 302 -46.14 -13.57 -35.97
N HIS A 303 -45.90 -14.88 -35.98
CA HIS A 303 -46.71 -15.82 -36.77
C HIS A 303 -48.18 -15.85 -36.34
N ARG A 304 -48.46 -15.83 -35.03
CA ARG A 304 -49.84 -15.80 -34.52
C ARG A 304 -50.56 -14.52 -34.93
N LEU A 305 -49.89 -13.37 -34.79
CA LEU A 305 -50.42 -12.07 -35.21
C LEU A 305 -50.72 -12.07 -36.70
N LEU A 306 -49.80 -12.55 -37.55
CA LEU A 306 -50.01 -12.66 -38.98
C LEU A 306 -51.24 -13.50 -39.32
N ARG A 307 -51.43 -14.65 -38.64
CA ARG A 307 -52.63 -15.50 -38.82
C ARG A 307 -53.92 -14.78 -38.42
N CYS A 308 -53.92 -14.06 -37.29
CA CYS A 308 -55.08 -13.29 -36.85
C CYS A 308 -55.42 -12.18 -37.84
N LEU A 309 -54.41 -11.43 -38.32
CA LEU A 309 -54.59 -10.36 -39.30
C LEU A 309 -55.12 -10.89 -40.63
N ALA A 310 -54.57 -12.01 -41.13
CA ALA A 310 -55.04 -12.66 -42.35
C ALA A 310 -56.50 -13.16 -42.23
N MET A 311 -56.87 -13.72 -41.09
CA MET A 311 -58.25 -14.15 -40.85
C MET A 311 -59.20 -12.94 -40.77
N GLN A 312 -58.77 -11.85 -40.12
CA GLN A 312 -59.55 -10.63 -40.02
C GLN A 312 -59.75 -9.97 -41.39
N SER A 313 -58.71 -9.88 -42.22
CA SER A 313 -58.83 -9.31 -43.57
C SER A 313 -59.81 -10.12 -44.43
N LEU A 314 -59.72 -11.45 -44.37
CA LEU A 314 -60.61 -12.34 -45.11
C LEU A 314 -62.08 -12.18 -44.66
N LEU A 315 -62.33 -12.03 -43.35
CA LEU A 315 -63.67 -11.75 -42.82
C LEU A 315 -64.20 -10.37 -43.26
N GLN A 316 -63.34 -9.35 -43.30
CA GLN A 316 -63.74 -7.99 -43.72
C GLN A 316 -64.01 -7.90 -45.24
N GLN A 317 -63.30 -8.70 -46.04
CA GLN A 317 -63.37 -8.66 -47.51
C GLN A 317 -64.26 -9.74 -48.11
N TYR A 318 -64.94 -10.57 -47.30
CA TYR A 318 -65.74 -11.72 -47.75
C TYR A 318 -66.81 -11.39 -48.81
N THR A 319 -67.31 -10.16 -48.86
CA THR A 319 -68.33 -9.70 -49.82
C THR A 319 -67.83 -8.62 -50.79
N ILE A 320 -66.53 -8.33 -50.78
CA ILE A 320 -65.89 -7.29 -51.58
C ILE A 320 -65.13 -7.96 -52.72
N SER A 321 -65.23 -7.40 -53.94
CA SER A 321 -64.45 -7.87 -55.09
C SER A 321 -62.95 -7.62 -54.90
N ILE A 322 -62.13 -8.54 -55.40
CA ILE A 322 -60.66 -8.44 -55.38
C ILE A 322 -60.22 -7.10 -56.00
N ASP A 323 -59.41 -6.33 -55.27
CA ASP A 323 -58.82 -5.07 -55.76
C ASP A 323 -57.41 -5.32 -56.30
N SER A 324 -56.95 -4.41 -57.16
CA SER A 324 -55.61 -4.32 -57.74
C SER A 324 -54.46 -4.43 -56.72
N ALA A 325 -54.67 -4.05 -55.45
CA ALA A 325 -53.68 -4.20 -54.39
C ALA A 325 -53.49 -5.67 -53.96
N GLU A 326 -54.57 -6.45 -53.98
CA GLU A 326 -54.57 -7.87 -53.61
C GLU A 326 -53.97 -8.73 -54.73
N GLU A 327 -54.31 -8.42 -55.99
CA GLU A 327 -53.72 -9.05 -57.18
C GLU A 327 -52.18 -8.86 -57.24
N LYS A 328 -51.70 -7.67 -56.83
CA LYS A 328 -50.27 -7.37 -56.66
C LYS A 328 -49.62 -8.14 -55.51
N LEU A 329 -50.37 -8.43 -54.44
CA LEU A 329 -49.87 -9.21 -53.32
C LEU A 329 -49.75 -10.68 -53.70
N GLU A 330 -50.76 -11.22 -54.39
CA GLU A 330 -50.79 -12.59 -54.93
C GLU A 330 -49.60 -12.85 -55.85
N THR A 331 -49.40 -12.03 -56.88
CA THR A 331 -48.26 -12.16 -57.80
C THR A 331 -46.91 -12.11 -57.08
N ARG A 332 -46.76 -11.29 -56.02
CA ARG A 332 -45.53 -11.29 -55.21
C ARG A 332 -45.35 -12.58 -54.40
N LEU A 333 -46.43 -13.11 -53.84
CA LEU A 333 -46.38 -14.36 -53.07
C LEU A 333 -46.09 -15.56 -53.98
N GLU A 334 -46.68 -15.62 -55.17
CA GLU A 334 -46.40 -16.64 -56.18
C GLU A 334 -44.94 -16.60 -56.63
N ALA A 335 -44.40 -15.42 -56.92
CA ALA A 335 -43.00 -15.25 -57.28
C ALA A 335 -42.05 -15.72 -56.16
N LEU A 336 -42.37 -15.41 -54.90
CA LEU A 336 -41.60 -15.89 -53.75
C LEU A 336 -41.70 -17.41 -53.59
N ASN A 337 -42.89 -17.99 -53.73
CA ASN A 337 -43.10 -19.43 -53.63
C ASN A 337 -42.37 -20.18 -54.75
N ALA A 338 -42.42 -19.68 -55.99
CA ALA A 338 -41.68 -20.22 -57.11
C ALA A 338 -40.16 -20.18 -56.89
N SER A 339 -39.65 -19.10 -56.29
CA SER A 339 -38.22 -18.98 -55.93
C SER A 339 -37.82 -19.98 -54.83
N LEU A 340 -38.71 -20.26 -53.87
CA LEU A 340 -38.47 -21.22 -52.79
C LEU A 340 -38.49 -22.67 -53.29
N VAL A 341 -39.41 -23.01 -54.20
CA VAL A 341 -39.59 -24.37 -54.74
C VAL A 341 -38.57 -24.68 -55.86
N ALA A 342 -37.82 -23.69 -56.34
CA ALA A 342 -36.82 -23.86 -57.38
C ALA A 342 -35.73 -24.89 -56.95
N PRO A 343 -35.40 -25.87 -57.82
CA PRO A 343 -34.58 -27.03 -57.46
C PRO A 343 -33.14 -26.72 -57.04
N ASP A 344 -32.62 -25.53 -57.33
CA ASP A 344 -31.23 -25.16 -57.05
C ASP A 344 -31.00 -24.37 -55.73
N GLN A 345 -32.06 -24.03 -54.97
CA GLN A 345 -31.92 -23.13 -53.81
C GLN A 345 -32.12 -23.78 -52.42
N ILE A 346 -32.82 -24.91 -52.30
CA ILE A 346 -32.94 -25.63 -51.02
C ILE A 346 -31.88 -26.74 -50.97
N LYS A 347 -30.67 -26.41 -50.49
CA LYS A 347 -29.78 -27.45 -49.94
C LYS A 347 -30.37 -27.92 -48.62
N LEU A 348 -30.90 -29.14 -48.57
CA LEU A 348 -31.16 -29.84 -47.32
C LEU A 348 -29.84 -29.91 -46.53
N CYS A 349 -29.77 -29.20 -45.41
CA CYS A 349 -28.80 -29.44 -44.35
C CYS A 349 -29.33 -30.50 -43.39
#